data_AF-A0A7X5N3Y7-F1
#
_entry.id   AF-A0A7X5N3Y7-F1
#
_cell.length_a   1.000
_cell.length_b   1.000
_cell.length_c   1.000
_cell.angle_alpha   90.00
_cell.angle_beta   90.00
_cell.angle_gamma   90.00
#
_symmetry.space_group_name_H-M   'P 1'
#
loop_
_entity.id
_entity.type
_entity.pdbx_description
1 polymer ?
#
loop_
_entity_poly.entity_id
_entity_poly.type
_entity_poly.pdbx_seq_one_letter_code
_entity_poly.pdbx_strand_id
1 'polypeptide(L)'
;ASRTLGRPPYDAYAARTSIGFVNTADAGNPNAQGVTVTIGNPDIKPRVSNNLDLSLEWRLPGDFDAFASTAVFDKRIQDEIFTLSRTESFTFDG
;
A
#
# COMPACT_ATOMS: atom_id res chain seq x y z
N ALA A 1 -17.86 2.54 15.96
CA ALA A 1 -16.53 2.73 15.36
C ALA A 1 -15.84 1.39 15.21
N SER A 2 -15.11 1.18 14.12
CA SER A 2 -14.36 -0.06 13.84
C SER A 2 -12.89 0.24 13.55
N ARG A 3 -12.04 -0.77 13.69
CA ARG A 3 -10.61 -0.68 13.37
C ARG A 3 -10.18 -1.87 12.53
N THR A 4 -9.52 -1.58 11.41
CA THR A 4 -8.98 -2.58 10.48
C THR A 4 -7.45 -2.51 10.48
N LEU A 5 -6.81 -3.67 10.47
CA LEU A 5 -5.36 -3.82 10.37
C LEU A 5 -5.01 -4.55 9.07
N GLY A 6 -4.11 -3.96 8.28
CA GLY A 6 -3.57 -4.58 7.07
C GLY A 6 -2.13 -5.06 7.33
N ARG A 7 -1.90 -6.36 7.14
CA ARG A 7 -0.56 -6.95 7.31
C ARG A 7 0.28 -6.72 6.03
N PRO A 8 1.50 -6.18 6.14
CA PRO A 8 2.45 -6.14 5.04
C PRO A 8 2.75 -7.55 4.49
N PRO A 9 2.99 -7.68 3.18
CA PRO A 9 3.40 -8.94 2.60
C PRO A 9 4.84 -9.29 3.03
N TYR A 10 5.19 -10.58 3.00
CA TYR A 10 6.44 -11.08 3.57
C TYR A 10 7.70 -10.48 2.91
N ASP A 11 7.65 -10.27 1.60
CA ASP A 11 8.69 -9.63 0.80
C ASP A 11 8.94 -8.17 1.19
N ALA A 12 7.90 -7.46 1.65
CA ALA A 12 8.06 -6.09 2.15
C ALA A 12 8.84 -6.03 3.48
N TYR A 13 8.74 -7.05 4.34
CA TYR A 13 9.53 -7.15 5.57
C TYR A 13 10.97 -7.60 5.33
N ALA A 14 11.19 -8.40 4.28
CA ALA A 14 12.47 -9.02 4.06
C ALA A 14 13.51 -7.92 3.76
N ALA A 15 14.56 -7.83 4.56
CA ALA A 15 15.76 -7.03 4.26
C ALA A 15 16.55 -7.61 3.06
N ARG A 16 15.88 -8.30 2.13
CA ARG A 16 16.48 -8.84 0.93
C ARG A 16 16.70 -7.72 -0.05
N THR A 17 17.91 -7.66 -0.57
CA THR A 17 18.21 -6.93 -1.80
C THR A 17 18.14 -7.94 -2.93
N SER A 18 17.37 -7.62 -3.98
CA SER A 18 17.34 -8.39 -5.22
C SER A 18 17.82 -7.49 -6.34
N ILE A 19 18.77 -7.99 -7.14
CA ILE A 19 19.30 -7.29 -8.29
C ILE A 19 18.82 -8.02 -9.54
N GLY A 20 18.13 -7.31 -10.42
CA GLY A 20 17.67 -7.79 -11.71
C GLY A 20 18.36 -7.04 -12.84
N PHE A 21 18.67 -7.75 -13.92
CA PHE A 21 19.23 -7.18 -15.15
C PHE A 21 18.25 -7.40 -16.29
N VAL A 22 18.08 -6.41 -17.16
CA VAL A 22 17.30 -6.57 -18.40
C VAL A 22 17.93 -7.66 -19.28
N ASN A 23 19.25 -7.72 -19.33
CA ASN A 23 20.01 -8.79 -19.97
C ASN A 23 20.83 -9.55 -18.92
N THR A 24 20.53 -10.83 -18.73
CA THR A 24 21.17 -11.66 -17.70
C THR A 24 22.67 -11.86 -17.92
N ALA A 25 23.17 -11.67 -19.14
CA ALA A 25 24.60 -11.73 -19.45
C ALA A 25 25.40 -10.53 -18.88
N ASP A 26 24.72 -9.46 -18.48
CA ASP A 26 25.35 -8.28 -17.87
C ASP A 26 25.61 -8.43 -16.36
N ALA A 27 25.28 -9.60 -15.78
CA ALA A 27 25.58 -9.88 -14.38
C ALA A 27 27.10 -9.83 -14.13
N GLY A 28 27.54 -8.92 -13.23
CA GLY A 28 28.95 -8.68 -12.94
C GLY A 28 29.62 -7.63 -13.83
N ASN A 29 28.91 -7.03 -14.79
CA ASN A 29 29.40 -5.89 -15.57
C ASN A 29 29.12 -4.57 -14.81
N PRO A 30 30.15 -3.82 -14.39
CA PRO A 30 29.95 -2.56 -13.66
C PRO A 30 29.28 -1.45 -14.52
N ASN A 31 29.26 -1.61 -15.84
CA ASN A 31 28.66 -0.65 -16.77
C ASN A 31 27.27 -1.09 -17.29
N ALA A 32 26.69 -2.16 -16.70
CA ALA A 32 25.39 -2.68 -17.09
C ALA A 32 24.29 -1.60 -17.04
N GLN A 33 23.47 -1.52 -18.08
CA GLN A 33 22.33 -0.62 -18.16
C GLN A 33 21.04 -1.38 -17.85
N GLY A 34 20.04 -0.70 -17.28
CA GLY A 34 18.76 -1.33 -16.95
C GLY A 34 18.85 -2.28 -15.74
N VAL A 35 19.70 -1.96 -14.77
CA VAL A 35 19.76 -2.70 -13.50
C VAL A 35 18.63 -2.22 -12.59
N THR A 36 17.86 -3.15 -12.05
CA THR A 36 16.82 -2.87 -11.06
C THR A 36 17.25 -3.44 -9.71
N VAL A 37 17.26 -2.60 -8.70
CA VAL A 37 17.55 -3.01 -7.31
C VAL A 37 16.26 -2.88 -6.51
N THR A 38 15.79 -4.00 -5.96
CA THR A 38 14.63 -4.04 -5.07
C THR A 38 15.11 -4.34 -3.66
N ILE A 39 14.75 -3.47 -2.71
CA ILE A 39 15.11 -3.59 -1.30
C ILE A 39 13.81 -3.55 -0.49
N GLY A 40 13.64 -4.50 0.44
CA GLY A 40 12.52 -4.46 1.38
C GLY A 40 12.75 -3.51 2.56
N ASN A 41 11.71 -3.26 3.34
CA ASN A 41 11.73 -2.36 4.50
C ASN A 41 11.43 -3.16 5.78
N PRO A 42 12.45 -3.57 6.56
CA PRO A 42 12.24 -4.35 7.78
C PRO A 42 11.46 -3.58 8.85
N ASP A 43 11.46 -2.24 8.82
CA ASP A 43 10.73 -1.38 9.76
C ASP A 43 9.28 -1.09 9.29
N ILE A 44 8.79 -1.79 8.26
CA ILE A 44 7.44 -1.57 7.73
C ILE A 44 6.37 -1.85 8.79
N LYS A 45 5.46 -0.90 8.96
CA LYS A 45 4.38 -0.97 9.94
C LYS A 45 3.10 -1.55 9.32
N PRO A 46 2.27 -2.24 10.11
CA PRO A 46 0.94 -2.61 9.66
C PRO A 46 0.08 -1.40 9.34
N ARG A 47 -0.62 -1.45 8.22
CA ARG A 47 -1.63 -0.45 7.85
C ARG A 47 -2.72 -0.41 8.92
N VAL A 48 -3.09 0.78 9.37
CA VAL A 48 -4.18 0.97 10.34
C VAL A 48 -5.28 1.85 9.74
N SER A 49 -6.52 1.39 9.83
CA SER A 49 -7.69 2.18 9.44
C SER A 49 -8.68 2.25 10.60
N ASN A 50 -8.96 3.46 11.08
CA ASN A 50 -10.03 3.73 12.04
C ASN A 50 -11.24 4.29 11.28
N ASN A 51 -12.40 3.69 11.49
CA ASN A 51 -13.62 4.01 10.76
C ASN A 51 -14.76 4.36 11.72
N LEU A 52 -15.40 5.49 11.46
CA LEU A 52 -16.63 5.91 12.08
C LEU A 52 -17.68 6.09 10.99
N ASP A 53 -18.80 5.40 11.13
CA ASP A 53 -19.90 5.44 10.19
C ASP A 53 -21.18 5.64 11.00
N LEU A 54 -22.03 6.57 10.59
CA LEU A 54 -23.33 6.86 11.19
C LEU A 54 -24.36 6.93 10.07
N SER A 55 -25.43 6.14 10.19
CA SER A 55 -26.54 6.14 9.25
C SER A 55 -27.86 6.38 9.96
N LEU A 56 -28.77 7.02 9.25
CA LEU A 56 -30.14 7.25 9.66
C LEU A 56 -31.05 6.80 8.52
N GLU A 57 -32.11 6.10 8.90
CA GLU A 57 -33.08 5.52 7.97
C GLU A 57 -34.47 5.93 8.40
N TRP A 58 -35.28 6.38 7.44
CA TRP A 58 -36.65 6.81 7.66
C TRP A 58 -37.57 6.14 6.66
N ARG A 59 -38.69 5.62 7.16
CA ARG A 59 -39.83 5.22 6.34
C ARG A 59 -40.79 6.42 6.27
N LEU A 60 -41.08 6.89 5.06
CA LEU A 60 -41.89 8.07 4.86
C LEU A 60 -43.38 7.69 5.02
N PRO A 61 -44.16 8.45 5.82
CA PRO A 61 -45.59 8.18 5.98
C PRO A 61 -46.40 8.63 4.75
N GLY A 62 -47.43 7.86 4.37
CA GLY A 62 -48.36 8.15 3.28
C GLY A 62 -48.73 6.89 2.46
N ASP A 63 -49.55 7.05 1.42
CA ASP A 63 -49.95 5.96 0.49
C ASP A 63 -48.78 5.44 -0.36
N PHE A 64 -47.63 6.10 -0.30
CA PHE A 64 -46.42 5.72 -1.00
C PHE A 64 -45.50 4.95 -0.05
N ASP A 65 -45.15 3.72 -0.45
CA ASP A 65 -44.24 2.84 0.26
C ASP A 65 -42.78 3.30 0.06
N ALA A 66 -42.43 4.43 0.68
CA ALA A 66 -41.18 5.13 0.42
C ALA A 66 -40.21 5.12 1.61
N PHE A 67 -38.92 5.13 1.30
CA PHE A 67 -37.82 5.18 2.26
C PHE A 67 -36.81 6.26 1.91
N ALA A 68 -36.22 6.86 2.93
CA ALA A 68 -35.10 7.77 2.82
C ALA A 68 -33.98 7.33 3.76
N SER A 69 -32.73 7.53 3.36
CA SER A 69 -31.57 7.24 4.18
C SER A 69 -30.51 8.31 4.00
N THR A 70 -29.82 8.65 5.08
CA THR A 70 -28.63 9.49 5.05
C THR A 70 -27.52 8.86 5.88
N ALA A 71 -26.28 9.09 5.47
CA ALA A 71 -25.12 8.56 6.17
C ALA A 71 -23.97 9.56 6.14
N VAL A 72 -23.16 9.53 7.20
CA VAL A 72 -21.88 10.25 7.30
C VAL A 72 -20.79 9.26 7.69
N PHE A 73 -19.59 9.49 7.17
CA PHE A 73 -18.43 8.63 7.40
C PHE A 73 -17.18 9.46 7.68
N ASP A 74 -16.39 9.04 8.66
CA ASP A 74 -15.04 9.52 8.94
C ASP A 74 -14.07 8.34 8.92
N LYS A 75 -13.07 8.37 8.04
CA LYS A 75 -12.09 7.29 7.89
C LYS A 75 -10.68 7.87 7.98
N ARG A 76 -9.91 7.34 8.92
CA ARG A 76 -8.51 7.73 9.13
C ARG A 76 -7.63 6.54 8.82
N ILE A 77 -6.82 6.66 7.77
CA ILE A 77 -5.90 5.62 7.30
C ILE A 77 -4.46 6.07 7.57
N GLN A 78 -3.66 5.18 8.13
CA GLN A 78 -2.27 5.40 8.52
C GLN A 78 -1.43 4.19 8.08
N ASP A 79 -0.13 4.43 7.88
CA ASP A 79 0.85 3.41 7.50
C ASP A 79 0.43 2.65 6.22
N GLU A 80 -0.05 3.39 5.22
CA GLU A 80 -0.39 2.82 3.91
C GLU A 80 0.89 2.33 3.21
N ILE A 81 0.82 1.15 2.61
CA ILE A 81 1.98 0.43 2.08
C ILE A 81 2.10 0.71 0.59
N PHE A 82 3.25 1.26 0.19
CA PHE A 82 3.56 1.58 -1.22
C PHE A 82 4.95 1.10 -1.60
N THR A 83 5.14 0.76 -2.87
CA THR A 83 6.45 0.56 -3.45
C THR A 83 6.99 1.90 -3.95
N LEU A 84 8.09 2.37 -3.36
CA LEU A 84 8.81 3.54 -3.86
C LEU A 84 9.80 3.09 -4.93
N SER A 85 9.67 3.65 -6.14
CA SER A 85 10.64 3.43 -7.23
C SER A 85 11.39 4.73 -7.50
N ARG A 86 12.73 4.65 -7.55
CA ARG A 86 13.60 5.78 -7.87
C ARG A 86 14.63 5.33 -8.90
N THR A 87 14.81 6.12 -9.96
CA THR A 87 15.84 5.89 -10.97
C THR A 87 17.03 6.78 -10.67
N GLU A 88 18.14 6.21 -10.18
CA GLU A 88 19.38 6.94 -9.91
C GLU A 88 20.59 6.18 -10.45
N SER A 89 21.69 6.90 -10.66
CA SER A 89 23.01 6.30 -10.88
C SER A 89 23.47 5.69 -9.55
N PHE A 90 23.50 4.35 -9.48
CA PHE A 90 23.91 3.61 -8.29
C PHE A 90 25.23 2.88 -8.55
N THR A 91 26.25 3.14 -7.73
CA THR A 91 27.50 2.38 -7.73
C THR A 91 27.43 1.33 -6.63
N PHE A 92 27.42 0.05 -6.99
CA PHE A 92 27.50 -1.06 -6.05
C PHE A 92 28.96 -1.53 -5.95
N ASP A 93 29.56 -1.37 -4.76
CA ASP A 93 30.86 -1.93 -4.40
C ASP A 93 32.12 -1.35 -5.10
N GLY A 94 32.11 -0.04 -5.42
CA GLY A 94 33.31 0.68 -5.88
C GLY A 94 33.67 0.48 -7.34
#